data_AF-A0A5M3Z671-F1
#
_entry.id   AF-A0A5M3Z671-F1
#
_cell.length_a   1.000
_cell.length_b   1.000
_cell.length_c   1.000
_cell.angle_alpha   90.00
_cell.angle_beta   90.00
_cell.angle_gamma   90.00
#
_symmetry.space_group_name_H-M   'P 1'
#
loop_
_entity.id
_entity.type
_entity.pdbx_description
1 polymer ?
#
loop_
_entity_poly.entity_id
_entity_poly.type
_entity_poly.pdbx_seq_one_letter_code
_entity_poly.pdbx_strand_id
1 'polypeptide(L)'
;MDSHSQDQSDALAEALSCTTCTLTDLTRATYLKHLQNGLYNPLHDPPFTITNNPEALPLSSSLGPLDDDVAPDTIPPTGTTPHTPASYSSLMTPSQLTRYHAQVASYVSHDPAHGVDFARYRVDYHIHLHYLRRRGMLSLCRNAEDLHEFREWKWRLAAEDPVEPRCPRPRRWGWPGDAGLFMLYQMSLWRRGWAARRECLEQARVKWALIVEEYRRRRWIEAWREMWAV
;
A
#
# COMPACT_ATOMS: atom_id res chain seq x y z
N MET A 1 -3.27 4.29 -20.55
CA MET A 1 -2.43 3.72 -19.49
C MET A 1 -3.33 3.55 -18.29
N ASP A 2 -3.52 2.34 -17.80
CA ASP A 2 -4.49 2.05 -16.75
C ASP A 2 -4.02 2.67 -15.42
N SER A 3 -4.95 3.11 -14.57
CA SER A 3 -4.64 3.78 -13.28
C SER A 3 -3.70 2.96 -12.40
N HIS A 4 -3.80 1.63 -12.45
CA HIS A 4 -2.91 0.72 -11.73
C HIS A 4 -1.45 0.80 -12.22
N SER A 5 -1.25 0.79 -13.54
CA SER A 5 0.09 0.86 -14.15
C SER A 5 0.75 2.22 -13.90
N GLN A 6 -0.04 3.29 -13.85
CA GLN A 6 0.46 4.62 -13.49
C GLN A 6 0.93 4.66 -12.03
N ASP A 7 0.15 4.12 -11.10
CA ASP A 7 0.54 4.08 -9.68
C ASP A 7 1.82 3.27 -9.44
N GLN A 8 1.97 2.14 -10.14
CA GLN A 8 3.19 1.34 -10.08
C GLN A 8 4.40 2.09 -10.64
N SER A 9 4.23 2.78 -11.78
CA SER A 9 5.28 3.60 -12.40
C SER A 9 5.75 4.73 -11.48
N ASP A 10 4.80 5.43 -10.87
CA ASP A 10 5.09 6.50 -9.93
C ASP A 10 5.78 5.98 -8.66
N ALA A 11 5.28 4.88 -8.09
CA ALA A 11 5.89 4.25 -6.92
C ALA A 11 7.34 3.82 -7.20
N LEU A 12 7.60 3.34 -8.41
CA LEU A 12 8.92 2.93 -8.87
C LEU A 12 9.85 4.14 -9.03
N ALA A 13 9.39 5.23 -9.65
CA ALA A 13 10.15 6.48 -9.73
C ALA A 13 10.47 7.05 -8.34
N GLU A 14 9.49 7.03 -7.44
CA GLU A 14 9.63 7.51 -6.06
C GLU A 14 10.64 6.67 -5.27
N ALA A 15 10.52 5.34 -5.31
CA ALA A 15 11.42 4.44 -4.57
C ALA A 15 12.87 4.52 -5.07
N LEU A 16 13.09 4.55 -6.38
CA LEU A 16 14.43 4.61 -6.96
C LEU A 16 15.12 5.96 -6.76
N SER A 17 14.36 7.02 -6.47
CA SER A 17 14.89 8.34 -6.10
C SER A 17 14.92 8.60 -4.59
N CYS A 18 14.33 7.69 -3.80
CA CYS A 18 14.24 7.85 -2.36
C CYS A 18 15.60 7.64 -1.68
N THR A 19 16.02 8.65 -0.92
CA THR A 19 17.25 8.63 -0.10
C THR A 19 16.96 8.60 1.40
N THR A 20 15.68 8.62 1.77
CA THR A 20 15.27 8.76 3.18
C THR A 20 14.97 7.42 3.83
N CYS A 21 14.53 6.41 3.06
CA CYS A 21 14.19 5.09 3.58
C CYS A 21 15.45 4.32 3.97
N THR A 22 15.48 3.85 5.21
CA THR A 22 16.56 3.04 5.77
C THR A 22 15.99 1.72 6.22
N LEU A 23 16.15 0.67 5.42
CA LEU A 23 15.66 -0.68 5.74
C LEU A 23 16.70 -1.44 6.58
N THR A 24 17.02 -0.92 7.76
CA THR A 24 18.09 -1.47 8.63
C THR A 24 17.69 -2.76 9.32
N ASP A 25 16.41 -2.91 9.65
CA ASP A 25 15.91 -4.06 10.41
C ASP A 25 15.53 -5.24 9.49
N LEU A 26 15.67 -5.06 8.18
CA LEU A 26 15.37 -6.10 7.19
C LEU A 26 16.53 -7.10 7.16
N THR A 27 16.28 -8.32 7.63
CA THR A 27 17.28 -9.39 7.76
C THR A 27 17.13 -10.48 6.70
N ARG A 28 18.19 -11.28 6.51
CA ARG A 28 18.14 -12.49 5.65
C ARG A 28 17.06 -13.48 6.11
N ALA A 29 16.84 -13.59 7.42
CA ALA A 29 15.79 -14.44 7.97
C ALA A 29 14.39 -14.00 7.49
N THR A 30 14.14 -12.69 7.42
CA THR A 30 12.88 -12.13 6.90
C THR A 30 12.72 -12.46 5.42
N TYR A 31 13.78 -12.30 4.62
CA TYR A 31 13.81 -12.68 3.21
C TYR A 31 13.49 -14.17 3.00
N LEU A 32 14.16 -15.08 3.72
CA LEU A 32 13.92 -16.52 3.60
C LEU A 32 12.49 -16.89 4.01
N LYS A 33 11.94 -16.23 5.04
CA LYS A 33 10.55 -16.43 5.45
C LYS A 33 9.58 -15.99 4.34
N HIS A 34 9.83 -14.85 3.69
CA HIS A 34 9.01 -14.35 2.58
C HIS A 34 9.09 -15.21 1.33
N LEU A 35 10.25 -15.83 1.05
CA LEU A 35 10.34 -16.85 0.02
C LEU A 35 9.51 -18.09 0.38
N GLN A 36 9.66 -18.58 1.62
CA GLN A 36 9.04 -19.82 2.06
C GLN A 36 7.50 -19.74 2.07
N ASN A 37 6.94 -18.61 2.51
CA ASN A 37 5.50 -18.43 2.54
C ASN A 37 4.92 -17.97 1.19
N GLY A 38 5.76 -17.71 0.17
CA GLY A 38 5.31 -17.26 -1.14
C GLY A 38 4.96 -15.77 -1.23
N LEU A 39 5.27 -14.97 -0.20
CA LEU A 39 5.09 -13.52 -0.26
C LEU A 39 6.02 -12.84 -1.26
N TYR A 40 7.26 -13.34 -1.35
CA TYR A 40 8.26 -12.85 -2.28
C TYR A 40 8.62 -13.94 -3.27
N ASN A 41 8.55 -13.62 -4.55
CA ASN A 41 9.05 -14.48 -5.61
C ASN A 41 9.82 -13.63 -6.63
N PRO A 42 11.16 -13.79 -6.72
CA PRO A 42 11.99 -12.97 -7.62
C PRO A 42 11.76 -13.26 -9.11
N LEU A 43 11.04 -14.34 -9.45
CA LEU A 43 10.66 -14.70 -10.80
C LEU A 43 9.31 -14.09 -11.21
N HIS A 44 8.53 -13.61 -10.24
CA HIS A 44 7.30 -12.88 -10.52
C HIS A 44 7.57 -11.39 -10.65
N ASP A 45 6.68 -10.73 -11.36
CA ASP A 45 6.71 -9.29 -11.49
C ASP A 45 5.27 -8.76 -11.45
N PRO A 46 4.85 -8.04 -10.38
CA PRO A 46 5.65 -7.62 -9.23
C PRO A 46 6.15 -8.81 -8.37
N PRO A 47 7.34 -8.69 -7.74
CA PRO A 47 7.96 -9.78 -6.99
C PRO A 47 7.34 -10.00 -5.61
N PHE A 48 6.58 -9.03 -5.09
CA PHE A 48 5.74 -9.21 -3.92
C PHE A 48 4.29 -9.40 -4.36
N THR A 49 3.61 -10.36 -3.75
CA THR A 49 2.17 -10.52 -3.94
C THR A 49 1.44 -9.27 -3.47
N ILE A 50 0.69 -8.64 -4.38
CA ILE A 50 -0.14 -7.49 -4.05
C ILE A 50 -1.41 -8.02 -3.38
N THR A 51 -1.35 -8.17 -2.06
CA THR A 51 -2.56 -8.33 -1.26
C THR A 51 -2.64 -7.16 -0.29
N ASN A 52 -3.86 -6.68 0.00
CA ASN A 52 -4.07 -5.64 1.00
C ASN A 52 -3.78 -6.14 2.44
N ASN A 53 -3.60 -7.46 2.59
CA ASN A 53 -3.14 -8.11 3.79
C ASN A 53 -2.05 -9.16 3.42
N PRO A 54 -0.75 -8.79 3.43
CA PRO A 54 0.34 -9.70 3.04
C PRO A 54 0.40 -10.96 3.92
N GLU A 55 -0.25 -10.98 5.09
CA GLU A 55 -0.23 -12.15 5.96
C GLU A 55 -1.50 -13.02 5.86
N ALA A 56 -2.53 -12.59 5.11
CA ALA A 56 -3.64 -13.47 4.69
C ALA A 56 -3.26 -14.23 3.41
N LEU A 57 -2.27 -15.11 3.50
CA LEU A 57 -2.12 -16.15 2.49
C LEU A 57 -2.94 -17.37 2.94
N PRO A 58 -3.87 -17.87 2.12
CA PRO A 58 -4.59 -19.08 2.44
C PRO A 58 -3.63 -20.27 2.36
N LEU A 59 -3.47 -21.00 3.47
CA LEU A 59 -3.15 -22.42 3.38
C LEU A 59 -4.33 -23.11 2.69
N SER A 60 -4.38 -23.09 1.36
CA SER A 60 -4.95 -24.14 0.52
C SER A 60 -5.02 -23.64 -0.93
N SER A 61 -4.18 -24.23 -1.78
CA SER A 61 -4.54 -24.45 -3.17
C SER A 61 -5.87 -25.21 -3.21
N SER A 62 -6.96 -24.52 -3.56
CA SER A 62 -8.17 -25.04 -4.25
C SER A 62 -9.45 -24.28 -3.89
N LEU A 63 -9.51 -22.97 -4.14
CA LEU A 63 -10.77 -22.28 -4.49
C LEU A 63 -10.45 -21.21 -5.54
N GLY A 64 -11.33 -21.06 -6.53
CA GLY A 64 -11.15 -20.24 -7.74
C GLY A 64 -11.12 -18.72 -7.51
N PRO A 65 -11.17 -17.92 -8.58
CA PRO A 65 -10.87 -16.48 -8.55
C PRO A 65 -12.05 -15.67 -7.99
N LEU A 66 -11.98 -15.28 -6.73
CA LEU A 66 -12.84 -14.31 -6.01
C LEU A 66 -11.97 -13.75 -4.86
N ASP A 67 -11.83 -12.44 -4.58
CA ASP A 67 -12.81 -11.36 -4.63
C ASP A 67 -12.19 -10.04 -5.16
N ASP A 68 -12.80 -9.48 -6.20
CA ASP A 68 -12.78 -8.03 -6.42
C ASP A 68 -13.72 -7.40 -5.39
N ASP A 69 -13.16 -6.78 -4.34
CA ASP A 69 -13.91 -5.91 -3.42
C ASP A 69 -14.38 -4.65 -4.16
N VAL A 70 -15.44 -4.80 -4.96
CA VAL A 70 -16.18 -3.73 -5.60
C VAL A 70 -17.15 -3.13 -4.59
N ALA A 71 -17.02 -1.83 -4.31
CA ALA A 71 -18.08 -1.06 -3.67
C ALA A 71 -19.38 -1.18 -4.49
N PRO A 72 -20.55 -1.45 -3.89
CA PRO A 72 -21.77 -1.65 -4.64
C PRO A 72 -22.26 -0.27 -5.11
N ASP A 73 -21.92 0.13 -6.33
CA ASP A 73 -22.76 0.99 -7.20
C ASP A 73 -22.17 1.37 -8.59
N THR A 74 -21.31 0.54 -9.19
CA THR A 74 -21.04 0.68 -10.64
C THR A 74 -20.84 -0.68 -11.29
N ILE A 75 -21.83 -1.10 -12.09
CA ILE A 75 -21.69 -2.22 -13.03
C ILE A 75 -20.62 -1.82 -14.07
N PRO A 76 -19.47 -2.52 -14.18
CA PRO A 76 -18.58 -2.33 -15.32
C PRO A 76 -19.22 -3.00 -16.54
N PRO A 77 -19.19 -2.37 -17.73
CA PRO A 77 -19.69 -3.02 -18.93
C PRO A 77 -18.84 -4.24 -19.25
N THR A 78 -19.54 -5.34 -19.55
CA THR A 78 -19.02 -6.63 -19.99
C THR A 78 -18.02 -6.45 -21.13
N GLY A 79 -16.74 -6.63 -20.82
CA GLY A 79 -15.62 -6.46 -21.73
C GLY A 79 -14.36 -7.05 -21.15
N THR A 80 -14.39 -8.36 -20.86
CA THR A 80 -13.28 -9.10 -20.25
C THR A 80 -12.10 -9.20 -21.22
N THR A 81 -11.22 -8.20 -21.21
CA THR A 81 -9.81 -8.42 -21.54
C THR A 81 -9.13 -8.98 -20.29
N PRO A 82 -8.38 -10.11 -20.38
CA PRO A 82 -7.54 -10.56 -19.28
C PRO A 82 -6.52 -9.45 -19.01
N HIS A 83 -6.69 -8.71 -17.92
CA HIS A 83 -5.72 -7.73 -17.48
C HIS A 83 -4.47 -8.48 -17.05
N THR A 84 -3.48 -8.57 -17.93
CA THR A 84 -2.12 -8.94 -17.52
C THR A 84 -1.62 -7.79 -16.64
N PRO A 85 -1.43 -7.97 -15.32
CA PRO A 85 -1.00 -6.87 -14.48
C PRO A 85 0.38 -6.41 -14.99
N ALA A 86 0.47 -5.14 -15.35
CA ALA A 86 1.73 -4.53 -15.71
C ALA A 86 2.72 -4.72 -14.56
N SER A 87 3.93 -5.11 -14.94
CA SER A 87 4.96 -5.63 -14.05
C SER A 87 5.98 -4.50 -13.80
N TYR A 88 6.59 -4.37 -12.62
CA TYR A 88 7.55 -3.30 -12.32
C TYR A 88 8.67 -3.23 -13.37
N SER A 89 9.24 -4.37 -13.76
CA SER A 89 10.32 -4.45 -14.75
C SER A 89 9.84 -4.01 -16.13
N SER A 90 8.60 -4.33 -16.52
CA SER A 90 8.00 -3.88 -17.78
C SER A 90 7.73 -2.37 -17.80
N LEU A 91 7.52 -1.76 -16.63
CA LEU A 91 7.28 -0.33 -16.46
C LEU A 91 8.57 0.48 -16.28
N MET A 92 9.73 -0.17 -16.05
CA MET A 92 11.00 0.52 -15.89
C MET A 92 11.48 1.11 -17.21
N THR A 93 11.73 2.42 -17.22
CA THR A 93 12.56 3.03 -18.27
C THR A 93 14.01 2.53 -18.16
N PRO A 94 14.80 2.58 -19.25
CA PRO A 94 16.21 2.17 -19.20
C PRO A 94 17.03 2.89 -18.12
N SER A 95 16.70 4.15 -17.85
CA SER A 95 17.32 4.94 -16.78
C SER A 95 16.98 4.42 -15.39
N GLN A 96 15.74 3.97 -15.17
CA GLN A 96 15.29 3.39 -13.91
C GLN A 96 15.91 2.01 -13.69
N LEU A 97 16.00 1.19 -14.74
CA LEU A 97 16.66 -0.11 -14.69
C LEU A 97 18.14 0.05 -14.29
N THR A 98 18.82 1.06 -14.84
CA THR A 98 20.21 1.38 -14.46
C THR A 98 20.32 1.75 -12.98
N ARG A 99 19.40 2.59 -12.45
CA ARG A 99 19.37 2.94 -11.03
C ARG A 99 19.06 1.74 -10.14
N TYR A 100 18.13 0.88 -10.55
CA TYR A 100 17.81 -0.36 -9.85
C TYR A 100 19.06 -1.23 -9.69
N HIS A 101 19.76 -1.51 -10.79
CA HIS A 101 21.00 -2.30 -10.75
C HIS A 101 22.10 -1.61 -9.92
N ALA A 102 22.22 -0.29 -9.99
CA ALA A 102 23.17 0.46 -9.17
C ALA A 102 22.86 0.33 -7.67
N GLN A 103 21.58 0.36 -7.27
CA GLN A 103 21.16 0.14 -5.89
C GLN A 103 21.45 -1.30 -5.44
N VAL A 104 21.16 -2.30 -6.27
CA VAL A 104 21.51 -3.71 -5.97
C VAL A 104 23.03 -3.86 -5.79
N ALA A 105 23.83 -3.33 -6.71
CA ALA A 105 25.29 -3.38 -6.63
C ALA A 105 25.83 -2.67 -5.37
N SER A 106 25.22 -1.54 -4.98
CA SER A 106 25.54 -0.86 -3.73
C SER A 106 25.26 -1.73 -2.52
N TYR A 107 24.11 -2.41 -2.44
CA TYR A 107 23.83 -3.31 -1.32
C TYR A 107 24.81 -4.49 -1.26
N VAL A 108 25.18 -5.07 -2.41
CA VAL A 108 26.16 -6.16 -2.47
C VAL A 108 27.55 -5.69 -2.01
N SER A 109 27.96 -4.47 -2.35
CA SER A 109 29.27 -3.95 -1.93
C SER A 109 29.34 -3.65 -0.43
N HIS A 110 28.23 -3.19 0.16
CA HIS A 110 28.14 -2.93 1.60
C HIS A 110 28.05 -4.22 2.42
N ASP A 111 27.47 -5.28 1.87
CA ASP A 111 27.26 -6.54 2.57
C ASP A 111 27.45 -7.76 1.65
N PRO A 112 28.70 -8.11 1.31
CA PRO A 112 29.00 -9.19 0.38
C PRO A 112 28.62 -10.58 0.94
N ALA A 113 28.49 -10.72 2.26
CA ALA A 113 28.14 -11.98 2.91
C ALA A 113 26.71 -12.44 2.57
N HIS A 114 25.82 -11.51 2.23
CA HIS A 114 24.41 -11.80 2.01
C HIS A 114 24.02 -12.05 0.55
N GLY A 115 24.96 -11.91 -0.39
CA GLY A 115 24.77 -12.25 -1.80
C GLY A 115 23.80 -11.35 -2.57
N VAL A 116 23.74 -11.55 -3.89
CA VAL A 116 22.99 -10.70 -4.82
C VAL A 116 21.47 -10.83 -4.62
N ASP A 117 20.96 -12.02 -4.28
CA ASP A 117 19.52 -12.24 -4.14
C ASP A 117 18.91 -11.45 -2.98
N PHE A 118 19.62 -11.36 -1.86
CA PHE A 118 19.15 -10.56 -0.72
C PHE A 118 19.23 -9.06 -1.03
N ALA A 119 20.27 -8.61 -1.72
CA ALA A 119 20.36 -7.22 -2.19
C ALA A 119 19.20 -6.86 -3.13
N ARG A 120 18.86 -7.77 -4.05
CA ARG A 120 17.70 -7.63 -4.94
C ARG A 120 16.40 -7.53 -4.15
N TYR A 121 16.19 -8.45 -3.21
CA TYR A 121 15.05 -8.44 -2.30
C TYR A 121 14.89 -7.12 -1.56
N ARG A 122 15.98 -6.51 -1.07
CA ARG A 122 15.91 -5.20 -0.39
C ARG A 122 15.40 -4.09 -1.31
N VAL A 123 15.85 -4.05 -2.56
CA VAL A 123 15.40 -3.05 -3.53
C VAL A 123 13.93 -3.29 -3.89
N ASP A 124 13.55 -4.53 -4.15
CA ASP A 124 12.17 -4.90 -4.46
C ASP A 124 11.23 -4.58 -3.28
N TYR A 125 11.66 -4.86 -2.05
CA TYR A 125 10.90 -4.56 -0.83
C TYR A 125 10.72 -3.05 -0.66
N HIS A 126 11.77 -2.27 -0.95
CA HIS A 126 11.71 -0.82 -0.94
C HIS A 126 10.70 -0.27 -1.96
N ILE A 127 10.72 -0.77 -3.19
CA ILE A 127 9.75 -0.40 -4.23
C ILE A 127 8.32 -0.75 -3.78
N HIS A 128 8.13 -1.95 -3.24
CA HIS A 128 6.83 -2.41 -2.76
C HIS A 128 6.29 -1.54 -1.62
N LEU A 129 7.13 -1.10 -0.67
CA LEU A 129 6.71 -0.18 0.38
C LEU A 129 6.20 1.16 -0.16
N HIS A 130 6.86 1.72 -1.17
CA HIS A 130 6.40 2.96 -1.82
C HIS A 130 5.11 2.75 -2.62
N TYR A 131 4.92 1.57 -3.20
CA TYR A 131 3.65 1.19 -3.81
C TYR A 131 2.52 1.11 -2.76
N LEU A 132 2.76 0.40 -1.65
CA LEU A 132 1.81 0.30 -0.54
C LEU A 132 1.56 1.64 0.16
N ARG A 133 2.49 2.59 0.13
CA ARG A 133 2.26 3.94 0.68
C ARG A 133 1.02 4.62 0.09
N ARG A 134 0.70 4.34 -1.18
CA ARG A 134 -0.43 4.94 -1.89
C ARG A 134 -1.72 4.13 -1.76
N ARG A 135 -1.60 2.81 -1.60
CA ARG A 135 -2.73 1.86 -1.70
C ARG A 135 -3.02 1.07 -0.42
N GLY A 136 -2.07 0.98 0.48
CA GLY A 136 -2.20 0.26 1.75
C GLY A 136 -3.12 1.00 2.72
N MET A 137 -3.64 0.28 3.71
CA MET A 137 -4.65 0.79 4.66
C MET A 137 -4.23 2.04 5.43
N LEU A 138 -2.93 2.28 5.59
CA LEU A 138 -2.46 3.51 6.23
C LEU A 138 -2.72 4.78 5.39
N SER A 139 -2.96 4.66 4.08
CA SER A 139 -3.34 5.79 3.24
C SER A 139 -4.71 6.37 3.63
N LEU A 140 -5.58 5.55 4.24
CA LEU A 140 -6.89 5.96 4.74
C LEU A 140 -6.80 6.70 6.10
N CYS A 141 -5.70 6.51 6.84
CA CYS A 141 -5.50 7.17 8.13
C CYS A 141 -5.12 8.64 7.94
N ARG A 142 -6.02 9.56 8.31
CA ARG A 142 -5.85 11.01 8.14
C ARG A 142 -4.91 11.58 9.19
N ASN A 143 -4.99 11.08 10.42
CA ASN A 143 -4.24 11.54 11.57
C ASN A 143 -3.77 10.38 12.46
N ALA A 144 -3.13 10.69 13.59
CA ALA A 144 -2.64 9.68 14.52
C ALA A 144 -3.77 8.91 15.21
N GLU A 145 -4.94 9.54 15.41
CA GLU A 145 -6.12 8.92 16.02
C GLU A 145 -6.65 7.78 15.12
N ASP A 146 -6.88 8.05 13.83
CA ASP A 146 -7.27 7.02 12.86
C ASP A 146 -6.25 5.86 12.83
N LEU A 147 -4.95 6.17 12.92
CA LEU A 147 -3.89 5.16 12.96
C LEU A 147 -3.98 4.29 14.22
N HIS A 148 -4.28 4.90 15.37
CA HIS A 148 -4.44 4.18 16.64
C HIS A 148 -5.68 3.28 16.60
N GLU A 149 -6.83 3.79 16.13
CA GLU A 149 -8.05 3.01 15.95
C GLU A 149 -7.84 1.84 14.99
N PHE A 150 -7.19 2.09 13.85
CA PHE A 150 -6.87 1.04 12.89
C PHE A 150 -5.97 -0.04 13.49
N ARG A 151 -4.97 0.36 14.27
CA ARG A 151 -4.09 -0.57 14.97
C ARG A 151 -4.82 -1.40 16.02
N GLU A 152 -5.70 -0.78 16.80
CA GLU A 152 -6.54 -1.50 17.77
C GLU A 152 -7.50 -2.47 17.09
N TRP A 153 -8.10 -2.07 15.97
CA TRP A 153 -8.93 -2.93 15.14
C TRP A 153 -8.16 -4.15 14.63
N LYS A 154 -6.95 -3.97 14.08
CA LYS A 154 -6.12 -5.11 13.66
C LYS A 154 -5.81 -6.07 14.82
N TRP A 155 -5.55 -5.55 16.03
CA TRP A 155 -5.32 -6.39 17.21
C TRP A 155 -6.56 -7.17 17.65
N ARG A 156 -7.76 -6.59 17.53
CA ARG A 156 -9.02 -7.30 17.79
C ARG A 156 -9.23 -8.44 16.82
N LEU A 157 -9.03 -8.20 15.51
CA LEU A 157 -9.13 -9.25 14.50
C LEU A 157 -8.15 -10.41 14.77
N ALA A 158 -6.89 -10.10 15.09
CA ALA A 158 -5.90 -11.12 15.40
C ALA A 158 -6.22 -11.93 16.68
N ALA A 159 -7.00 -11.36 17.60
CA ALA A 159 -7.45 -12.09 18.79
C ALA A 159 -8.59 -13.08 18.49
N GLU A 160 -9.35 -12.84 17.42
CA GLU A 160 -10.44 -13.69 16.95
C GLU A 160 -9.97 -14.78 15.97
N ASP A 161 -8.79 -14.62 15.37
CA ASP A 161 -8.21 -15.60 14.44
C ASP A 161 -7.84 -16.92 15.15
N PRO A 162 -8.43 -18.07 14.76
CA PRO A 162 -8.13 -19.36 15.36
C PRO A 162 -6.76 -19.94 14.94
N VAL A 163 -6.11 -19.40 13.90
CA VAL A 163 -4.87 -19.93 13.30
C VAL A 163 -3.62 -19.26 13.88
N GLU A 164 -3.70 -17.99 14.29
CA GLU A 164 -2.59 -17.31 14.95
C GLU A 164 -2.51 -17.65 16.45
N PRO A 165 -1.29 -17.87 17.01
CA PRO A 165 -1.15 -18.05 18.44
C PRO A 165 -1.63 -16.78 19.14
N ARG A 166 -2.73 -16.90 19.91
CA ARG A 166 -3.33 -15.84 20.74
C ARG A 166 -2.25 -15.05 21.48
N CYS A 167 -1.81 -13.94 20.91
CA CYS A 167 -0.89 -13.05 21.59
C CYS A 167 -1.73 -12.20 22.54
N PRO A 168 -1.69 -12.40 23.88
CA PRO A 168 -2.80 -11.98 24.73
C PRO A 168 -2.93 -10.47 24.91
N ARG A 169 -2.02 -9.65 24.38
CA ARG A 169 -2.03 -8.19 24.58
C ARG A 169 -1.42 -7.45 23.38
N PRO A 170 -1.97 -6.28 23.01
CA PRO A 170 -1.29 -5.38 22.11
C PRO A 170 0.06 -5.01 22.73
N ARG A 171 1.16 -5.45 22.11
CA ARG A 171 2.48 -4.93 22.48
C ARG A 171 2.44 -3.43 22.26
N ARG A 172 2.85 -2.65 23.27
CA ARG A 172 2.86 -1.17 23.24
C ARG A 172 3.50 -0.63 21.95
N TRP A 173 4.44 -1.39 21.39
CA TRP A 173 5.15 -1.14 20.14
C TRP A 173 5.12 -2.39 19.26
N GLY A 174 4.33 -2.39 18.17
CA GLY A 174 4.19 -3.53 17.26
C GLY A 174 2.81 -3.66 16.62
N TRP A 175 2.77 -4.29 15.44
CA TRP A 175 1.57 -4.66 14.72
C TRP A 175 1.32 -6.17 14.88
N PRO A 176 0.05 -6.61 14.96
CA PRO A 176 -0.27 -8.04 14.94
C PRO A 176 0.07 -8.60 13.56
N GLY A 177 0.69 -9.78 13.51
CA GLY A 177 1.13 -10.36 12.24
C GLY A 177 1.90 -9.35 11.39
N ASP A 178 3.03 -8.82 11.90
CA ASP A 178 3.94 -7.98 11.10
C ASP A 178 5.36 -8.54 11.20
N ALA A 179 5.46 -9.86 11.04
CA ALA A 179 6.76 -10.52 11.01
C ALA A 179 7.57 -10.07 9.79
N GLY A 180 6.88 -9.66 8.72
CA GLY A 180 7.48 -9.10 7.52
C GLY A 180 7.89 -7.63 7.61
N LEU A 181 7.64 -6.95 8.74
CA LEU A 181 7.95 -5.53 9.00
C LEU A 181 7.27 -4.52 8.06
N PHE A 182 6.32 -4.96 7.24
CA PHE A 182 5.64 -4.11 6.26
C PHE A 182 4.90 -2.98 6.96
N MET A 183 4.15 -3.26 8.04
CA MET A 183 3.39 -2.25 8.74
C MET A 183 4.30 -1.30 9.52
N LEU A 184 5.40 -1.80 10.07
CA LEU A 184 6.43 -0.97 10.70
C LEU A 184 7.00 0.06 9.71
N TYR A 185 7.45 -0.38 8.53
CA TYR A 185 8.02 0.52 7.54
C TYR A 185 6.98 1.43 6.89
N GLN A 186 5.78 0.92 6.57
CA GLN A 186 4.68 1.76 6.08
C GLN A 186 4.30 2.83 7.08
N MET A 187 4.27 2.53 8.38
CA MET A 187 4.01 3.54 9.42
C MET A 187 5.12 4.60 9.44
N SER A 188 6.37 4.24 9.21
CA SER A 188 7.47 5.21 9.13
C SER A 188 7.32 6.16 7.93
N LEU A 189 6.97 5.63 6.75
CA LEU A 189 6.66 6.39 5.55
C LEU A 189 5.42 7.28 5.74
N TRP A 190 4.40 6.72 6.38
CA TRP A 190 3.20 7.46 6.76
C TRP A 190 3.59 8.64 7.65
N ARG A 191 4.32 8.45 8.75
CA ARG A 191 4.72 9.55 9.64
C ARG A 191 5.48 10.67 8.91
N ARG A 192 6.40 10.32 8.00
CA ARG A 192 7.14 11.31 7.20
C ARG A 192 6.24 12.14 6.28
N GLY A 193 5.20 11.53 5.73
CA GLY A 193 4.21 12.20 4.87
C GLY A 193 3.17 13.06 5.60
N TRP A 194 3.27 13.25 6.91
CA TRP A 194 2.27 13.96 7.73
C TRP A 194 1.96 15.38 7.23
N ALA A 195 3.00 16.18 6.93
CA ALA A 195 2.83 17.57 6.55
C ALA A 195 2.00 17.70 5.25
N ALA A 196 2.37 16.94 4.22
CA ALA A 196 1.67 16.90 2.95
C ALA A 196 0.23 16.38 3.08
N ARG A 197 0.00 15.35 3.92
CA ARG A 197 -1.37 14.86 4.18
C ARG A 197 -2.22 15.92 4.85
N ARG A 198 -1.69 16.61 5.87
CA ARG A 198 -2.43 17.68 6.56
C ARG A 198 -2.80 18.81 5.58
N GLU A 199 -1.87 19.22 4.73
CA GLU A 199 -2.15 20.22 3.70
C GLU A 199 -3.25 19.76 2.73
N CYS A 200 -3.17 18.53 2.23
CA CYS A 200 -4.19 17.97 1.35
C CYS A 200 -5.58 17.93 2.02
N LEU A 201 -5.63 17.56 3.31
CA LEU A 201 -6.87 17.56 4.08
C LEU A 201 -7.45 18.97 4.26
N GLU A 202 -6.62 19.97 4.54
CA GLU A 202 -7.07 21.36 4.62
C GLU A 202 -7.61 21.86 3.28
N GLN A 203 -6.91 21.56 2.18
CA GLN A 203 -7.40 21.90 0.83
C GLN A 203 -8.73 21.21 0.52
N ALA A 204 -8.88 19.93 0.90
CA ALA A 204 -10.12 19.19 0.72
C ALA A 204 -11.26 19.79 1.55
N ARG A 205 -11.00 20.21 2.79
CA ARG A 205 -11.98 20.89 3.66
C ARG A 205 -12.47 22.20 3.05
N VAL A 206 -11.56 23.02 2.52
CA VAL A 206 -11.92 24.28 1.84
C VAL A 206 -12.78 24.00 0.62
N LYS A 207 -12.37 23.06 -0.25
CA LYS A 207 -13.16 22.67 -1.43
C LYS A 207 -14.55 22.15 -1.04
N TRP A 208 -14.63 21.33 0.01
CA TRP A 208 -15.90 20.79 0.48
C TRP A 208 -16.83 21.87 1.04
N ALA A 209 -16.29 22.84 1.79
CA ALA A 209 -17.06 23.96 2.30
C ALA A 209 -17.71 24.78 1.16
N LEU A 210 -16.95 25.06 0.10
CA LEU A 210 -17.45 25.74 -1.10
C LEU A 210 -18.58 24.96 -1.79
N ILE A 211 -18.41 23.64 -1.92
CA ILE A 211 -19.44 22.76 -2.49
C ILE A 211 -20.71 22.83 -1.63
N VAL A 212 -20.60 22.66 -0.31
CA VAL A 212 -21.74 22.69 0.61
C VAL A 212 -22.47 24.03 0.56
N GLU A 213 -21.75 25.14 0.49
CA GLU A 213 -22.34 26.48 0.38
C GLU A 213 -23.13 26.64 -0.93
N GLU A 214 -22.56 26.22 -2.05
CA GLU A 214 -23.24 26.25 -3.35
C GLU A 214 -24.49 25.37 -3.35
N TYR A 215 -24.43 24.17 -2.76
CA TYR A 215 -25.61 23.33 -2.57
C TYR A 215 -26.70 23.99 -1.70
N ARG A 216 -26.32 24.73 -0.66
CA ARG A 216 -27.29 25.51 0.15
C ARG A 216 -27.93 26.63 -0.68
N ARG A 217 -27.13 27.36 -1.45
CA ARG A 217 -27.61 28.44 -2.33
C ARG A 217 -28.60 27.91 -3.37
N ARG A 218 -28.27 26.79 -4.02
CA ARG A 218 -29.15 26.15 -5.02
C ARG A 218 -30.48 25.71 -4.42
N ARG A 219 -30.45 25.02 -3.27
CA ARG A 219 -31.69 24.65 -2.55
C ARG A 219 -32.53 25.86 -2.17
N TRP A 220 -31.89 26.96 -1.75
CA TRP A 220 -32.62 28.19 -1.43
C TRP A 220 -33.29 28.80 -2.65
N ILE A 221 -32.59 28.86 -3.80
CA ILE A 221 -33.15 29.35 -5.07
C ILE A 221 -34.31 28.46 -5.55
N GLU A 222 -34.17 27.15 -5.44
CA GLU A 222 -35.19 26.17 -5.83
C GLU A 222 -36.45 26.33 -4.96
N ALA A 223 -36.30 26.37 -3.64
CA ALA A 223 -37.41 26.64 -2.72
C ALA A 223 -38.07 28.01 -2.96
N TRP A 224 -37.28 29.03 -3.32
CA TRP A 224 -37.82 30.32 -3.72
C TRP A 224 -38.66 30.22 -4.99
N ARG A 225 -38.16 29.52 -6.02
CA ARG A 225 -38.92 29.31 -7.27
C ARG A 225 -40.22 28.55 -7.04
N GLU A 226 -40.23 27.55 -6.16
CA GLU A 226 -41.43 26.80 -5.80
C GLU A 226 -42.47 27.68 -5.09
N MET A 227 -42.06 28.56 -4.17
CA MET A 227 -42.97 29.50 -3.50
C MET A 227 -43.65 30.50 -4.44
N TRP A 228 -42.96 30.94 -5.49
CA TRP A 228 -43.46 31.95 -6.43
C TRP A 228 -44.06 31.34 -7.71
N ALA A 229 -44.15 30.01 -7.80
CA ALA A 229 -44.81 29.29 -8.89
C ALA A 229 -46.27 28.90 -8.58
N VAL A 230 -46.81 29.36 -7.43
CA VAL A 230 -48.21 29.25 -6.99
C VAL A 230 -48.88 30.62 -7.07
#